data_AF-A0A956L5G8-F1
#
_entry.id   AF-A0A956L5G8-F1
#
_cell.length_a   1.000
_cell.length_b   1.000
_cell.length_c   1.000
_cell.angle_alpha   90.00
_cell.angle_beta   90.00
_cell.angle_gamma   90.00
#
_symmetry.space_group_name_H-M   'P 1'
#
loop_
_entity.id
_entity.type
_entity.pdbx_description
1 polymer ?
#
loop_
_entity_poly.entity_id
_entity_poly.type
_entity_poly.pdbx_seq_one_letter_code
_entity_poly.pdbx_strand_id
1 'polypeptide(L)'
;MATQVAARRHHDTLYRFFSRGSWRVDELGFLLMVKILRYCVGPDAVVELVVDDTLSHHKGPKIFGLGTHRDPVRSTARHRIFAFCQSWVVVSVVVRFSFSTRPWALPVLFRLYRNKKDCPTSSYKKKTELASEMLCLLARWFPLRRFRVAADEGYSNATVAKAMPESMNLVWMMRPNAALTAMPKRSRRRKAGRPAPRCFRVNGALRTTAQMNGVLSADDPHYVDLGGV
;
A
#
# COMPACT_ATOMS: atom_id res chain seq x y z
N MET A 1 32.40 13.15 -19.21
CA MET A 1 32.66 13.98 -18.01
C MET A 1 32.34 13.12 -16.79
N ALA A 2 33.36 12.54 -16.16
CA ALA A 2 33.21 11.55 -15.11
C ALA A 2 32.71 12.20 -13.81
N THR A 3 31.72 11.59 -13.18
CA THR A 3 31.10 11.99 -11.91
C THR A 3 32.07 11.78 -10.74
N GLN A 4 33.07 12.67 -10.61
CA GLN A 4 33.93 12.75 -9.41
C GLN A 4 33.26 13.52 -8.25
N VAL A 5 31.97 13.29 -8.00
CA VAL A 5 31.25 13.85 -6.84
C VAL A 5 30.80 12.74 -5.87
N ALA A 6 31.47 11.58 -5.91
CA ALA A 6 31.61 10.74 -4.73
C ALA A 6 32.78 11.28 -3.87
N ALA A 7 32.75 12.58 -3.57
CA ALA A 7 33.73 13.20 -2.70
C ALA A 7 33.64 12.53 -1.32
N ARG A 8 34.79 12.08 -0.80
CA ARG A 8 35.01 11.49 0.51
C ARG A 8 34.32 12.30 1.62
N ARG A 9 33.04 12.06 1.88
CA ARG A 9 32.35 12.62 3.05
C ARG A 9 32.54 11.65 4.20
N HIS A 10 33.11 12.13 5.30
CA HIS A 10 33.23 11.35 6.53
C HIS A 10 31.82 10.86 6.94
N HIS A 11 31.69 9.60 7.33
CA HIS A 11 30.39 8.99 7.64
C HIS A 11 29.60 9.80 8.68
N ASP A 12 30.30 10.50 9.58
CA ASP A 12 29.72 11.43 10.57
C ASP A 12 28.82 12.51 9.96
N THR A 13 29.07 12.96 8.73
CA THR A 13 28.19 13.94 8.07
C THR A 13 26.80 13.35 7.84
N LEU A 14 26.72 12.08 7.45
CA LEU A 14 25.44 11.39 7.29
C LEU A 14 24.77 11.18 8.65
N TYR A 15 25.52 10.76 9.68
CA TYR A 15 24.97 10.61 11.03
C TYR A 15 24.44 11.94 11.58
N ARG A 16 25.15 13.06 11.38
CA ARG A 16 24.67 14.39 11.79
C ARG A 16 23.42 14.82 11.04
N PHE A 17 23.37 14.55 9.74
CA PHE A 17 22.21 14.84 8.91
C PHE A 17 20.95 14.10 9.39
N PHE A 18 21.05 12.81 9.67
CA PHE A 18 19.92 12.01 10.15
C PHE A 18 19.58 12.25 11.63
N SER A 19 20.57 12.55 12.48
CA SER A 19 20.34 12.76 13.93
C SER A 19 19.85 14.16 14.29
N ARG A 20 20.18 15.19 13.49
CA ARG A 20 19.82 16.59 13.79
C ARG A 20 18.70 17.15 12.91
N GLY A 21 18.34 16.46 11.83
CA GLY A 21 17.25 16.91 10.95
C GLY A 21 15.89 16.71 11.60
N SER A 22 15.05 17.75 11.60
CA SER A 22 13.60 17.63 11.79
C SER A 22 12.95 17.36 10.44
N TRP A 23 12.47 16.14 10.23
CA TRP A 23 12.01 15.68 8.91
C TRP A 23 10.50 15.81 8.74
N ARG A 24 10.07 16.55 7.72
CA ARG A 24 8.70 16.44 7.19
C ARG A 24 8.66 15.31 6.18
N VAL A 25 8.41 14.10 6.66
CA VAL A 25 8.46 12.85 5.87
C VAL A 25 7.62 12.94 4.59
N ASP A 26 6.46 13.57 4.66
CA ASP A 26 5.57 13.74 3.51
C ASP A 26 6.15 14.68 2.45
N GLU A 27 6.85 15.74 2.86
CA GLU A 27 7.50 16.66 1.93
C GLU A 27 8.66 15.96 1.21
N LEU A 28 9.44 15.16 1.93
CA LEU A 28 10.46 14.31 1.33
C LEU A 28 9.85 13.33 0.31
N GLY A 29 8.74 12.68 0.68
CA GLY A 29 8.02 11.76 -0.19
C GLY A 29 7.45 12.44 -1.44
N PHE A 30 6.89 13.64 -1.30
CA PHE A 30 6.41 14.44 -2.42
C PHE A 30 7.54 14.78 -3.40
N LEU A 31 8.66 15.30 -2.90
CA LEU A 31 9.81 15.66 -3.73
C LEU A 31 10.40 14.43 -4.45
N LEU A 32 10.47 13.29 -3.75
CA LEU A 32 10.92 12.03 -4.34
C LEU A 32 9.96 11.56 -5.43
N MET A 33 8.65 11.60 -5.18
CA MET A 33 7.63 11.25 -6.16
C MET A 33 7.71 12.14 -7.40
N VAL A 34 7.86 13.46 -7.25
CA VAL A 34 8.06 14.39 -8.39
C VAL A 34 9.25 13.97 -9.24
N LYS A 35 10.39 13.62 -8.62
CA LYS A 35 11.58 13.17 -9.36
C LYS A 35 11.35 11.83 -10.06
N ILE A 36 10.73 10.87 -9.39
CA ILE A 36 10.41 9.55 -9.99
C ILE A 36 9.49 9.73 -11.18
N LEU A 37 8.39 10.50 -11.03
CA LEU A 37 7.46 10.75 -12.13
C LEU A 37 8.13 11.48 -13.29
N ARG A 38 9.06 12.40 -13.03
CA ARG A 38 9.76 13.13 -14.08
C ARG A 38 10.74 12.27 -14.88
N TYR A 39 11.46 11.37 -14.22
CA TYR A 39 12.59 10.66 -14.84
C TYR A 39 12.32 9.19 -15.17
N CYS A 40 11.32 8.59 -14.53
CA CYS A 40 11.11 7.14 -14.57
C CYS A 40 9.74 6.73 -15.11
N VAL A 41 8.78 7.66 -15.20
CA VAL A 41 7.40 7.37 -15.58
C VAL A 41 6.93 8.34 -16.66
N GLY A 42 6.34 7.83 -17.74
CA GLY A 42 5.82 8.69 -18.82
C GLY A 42 4.73 9.68 -18.33
N PRO A 43 4.51 10.81 -19.02
CA PRO A 43 3.52 11.83 -18.64
C PRO A 43 2.07 11.31 -18.59
N ASP A 44 1.73 10.32 -19.43
CA ASP A 44 0.39 9.74 -19.50
C ASP A 44 0.33 8.30 -18.96
N ALA A 45 1.46 7.75 -18.52
CA ALA A 45 1.53 6.39 -18.02
C ALA A 45 0.77 6.25 -16.68
N VAL A 46 0.09 5.12 -16.51
CA VAL A 46 -0.48 4.75 -15.21
C VAL A 46 0.66 4.52 -14.22
N VAL A 47 0.57 5.14 -13.05
CA VAL A 47 1.58 5.00 -12.00
C VAL A 47 1.24 3.77 -11.18
N GLU A 48 2.07 2.75 -11.28
CA GLU A 48 1.96 1.52 -10.51
C GLU A 48 2.48 1.75 -9.08
N LEU A 49 1.64 1.49 -8.09
CA LEU A 49 1.96 1.60 -6.67
C LEU A 49 1.81 0.23 -5.99
N VAL A 50 2.66 -0.03 -5.00
CA VAL A 50 2.52 -1.18 -4.11
C VAL A 50 2.44 -0.71 -2.66
N VAL A 51 1.58 -1.36 -1.87
CA VAL A 51 1.47 -1.15 -0.42
C VAL A 51 1.88 -2.42 0.29
N ASP A 52 2.81 -2.30 1.22
CA ASP A 52 3.33 -3.40 2.02
C ASP A 52 3.63 -2.95 3.46
N ASP A 53 3.71 -3.88 4.41
CA ASP A 53 4.31 -3.62 5.72
C ASP A 53 5.67 -4.27 5.90
N THR A 54 6.67 -3.44 6.22
CA THR A 54 8.03 -3.89 6.48
C THR A 54 8.33 -3.86 7.98
N LEU A 55 8.86 -4.97 8.50
CA LEU A 55 9.33 -5.06 9.89
C LEU A 55 10.80 -4.62 9.97
N SER A 56 11.10 -3.66 10.84
CA SER A 56 12.47 -3.24 11.14
C SER A 56 12.89 -3.77 12.51
N HIS A 57 13.88 -4.67 12.49
CA HIS A 57 14.34 -5.40 13.68
C HIS A 57 15.37 -4.65 14.52
N HIS A 58 15.58 -3.34 14.27
CA HIS A 58 16.46 -2.52 15.10
C HIS A 58 15.82 -2.26 16.47
N LYS A 59 16.53 -2.54 17.56
CA LYS A 59 16.02 -2.49 18.94
C LYS A 59 16.91 -1.64 19.82
N GLY A 60 16.32 -0.99 20.82
CA GLY A 60 17.05 -0.25 21.84
C GLY A 60 16.12 0.60 22.70
N PRO A 61 16.60 1.08 23.87
CA PRO A 61 15.78 1.84 24.81
C PRO A 61 15.27 3.17 24.25
N LYS A 62 15.94 3.71 23.21
CA LYS A 62 15.59 4.97 22.55
C LYS A 62 14.80 4.77 21.25
N ILE A 63 14.47 3.53 20.87
CA ILE A 63 13.74 3.26 19.63
C ILE A 63 12.25 3.37 19.89
N PHE A 64 11.65 4.41 19.32
CA PHE A 64 10.22 4.70 19.47
C PHE A 64 9.34 3.74 18.66
N GLY A 65 8.17 3.39 19.21
CA GLY A 65 7.15 2.61 18.50
C GLY A 65 7.53 1.15 18.23
N LEU A 66 8.40 0.58 19.08
CA LEU A 66 8.61 -0.86 19.12
C LEU A 66 7.36 -1.57 19.65
N GLY A 67 7.06 -2.71 19.08
CA GLY A 67 5.93 -3.53 19.47
C GLY A 67 6.07 -4.97 19.05
N THR A 68 5.22 -5.83 19.60
CA THR A 68 5.14 -7.23 19.18
C THR A 68 4.24 -7.32 17.96
N HIS A 69 4.82 -7.70 16.81
CA HIS A 69 4.12 -7.84 15.54
C HIS A 69 4.25 -9.27 15.02
N ARG A 70 3.23 -9.75 14.31
CA ARG A 70 3.32 -11.05 13.63
C ARG A 70 4.35 -10.90 12.50
N ASP A 71 5.28 -11.85 12.41
CA ASP A 71 6.21 -11.98 11.29
C ASP A 71 5.56 -12.92 10.25
N PRO A 72 5.01 -12.39 9.14
CA PRO A 72 4.31 -13.21 8.16
C PRO A 72 5.26 -14.12 7.39
N VAL A 73 6.53 -13.72 7.23
CA VAL A 73 7.55 -14.49 6.47
C VAL A 73 7.91 -15.77 7.24
N ARG A 74 8.00 -15.68 8.57
CA ARG A 74 8.32 -16.83 9.42
C ARG A 74 7.09 -17.58 9.92
N SER A 75 5.91 -16.97 9.89
CA SER A 75 4.67 -17.61 10.34
C SER A 75 4.12 -18.55 9.28
N THR A 76 3.58 -19.69 9.72
CA THR A 76 2.73 -20.57 8.91
C THR A 76 1.27 -20.47 9.35
N ALA A 77 0.37 -21.20 8.67
CA ALA A 77 -1.02 -21.31 9.10
C ALA A 77 -1.16 -21.95 10.49
N ARG A 78 -0.29 -22.91 10.82
CA ARG A 78 -0.30 -23.65 12.09
C ARG A 78 0.52 -22.97 13.19
N HIS A 79 1.60 -22.26 12.82
CA HIS A 79 2.52 -21.67 13.78
C HIS A 79 2.69 -20.17 13.54
N ARG A 80 2.32 -19.35 14.52
CA ARG A 80 2.42 -17.89 14.44
C ARG A 80 3.67 -17.42 15.17
N ILE A 81 4.60 -16.86 14.43
CA ILE A 81 5.83 -16.27 14.97
C ILE A 81 5.62 -14.77 15.12
N PHE A 82 6.02 -14.26 16.28
CA PHE A 82 5.96 -12.84 16.59
C PHE A 82 7.37 -12.28 16.78
N ALA A 83 7.60 -11.08 16.26
CA ALA A 83 8.84 -10.35 16.39
C ALA A 83 8.58 -9.04 17.15
N PHE A 84 9.44 -8.76 18.13
CA PHE A 84 9.50 -7.44 18.77
C PHE A 84 10.33 -6.50 17.88
N CYS A 85 9.66 -5.57 17.20
CA CYS A 85 10.23 -4.74 16.14
C CYS A 85 9.38 -3.49 15.89
N GLN A 86 9.82 -2.60 15.00
CA GLN A 86 8.94 -1.57 14.43
C GLN A 86 8.22 -2.15 13.21
N SER A 87 6.96 -1.79 13.01
CA SER A 87 6.21 -2.12 11.80
C SER A 87 5.92 -0.85 11.01
N TRP A 88 6.40 -0.79 9.77
CA TRP A 88 6.24 0.35 8.89
C TRP A 88 5.30 -0.01 7.75
N VAL A 89 4.24 0.77 7.54
CA VAL A 89 3.42 0.69 6.33
C VAL A 89 4.10 1.56 5.28
N VAL A 90 4.37 1.01 4.10
CA VAL A 90 5.13 1.66 3.04
C VAL A 90 4.33 1.65 1.75
N VAL A 91 4.30 2.80 1.07
CA VAL A 91 3.82 2.93 -0.30
C VAL A 91 5.03 3.14 -1.20
N SER A 92 5.18 2.29 -2.21
CA SER A 92 6.27 2.36 -3.18
C SER A 92 5.74 2.51 -4.60
N VAL A 93 6.49 3.23 -5.44
CA VAL A 93 6.24 3.30 -6.88
C VAL A 93 7.00 2.17 -7.56
N VAL A 94 6.32 1.43 -8.43
CA VAL A 94 6.95 0.38 -9.23
C VAL A 94 7.50 0.99 -10.51
N VAL A 95 8.81 0.89 -10.68
CA VAL A 95 9.53 1.42 -11.84
C VAL A 95 10.23 0.28 -12.58
N ARG A 96 10.19 0.33 -13.91
CA ARG A 96 10.98 -0.55 -14.77
C ARG A 96 12.15 0.24 -15.32
N PHE A 97 13.35 -0.22 -15.05
CA PHE A 97 14.57 0.37 -15.59
C PHE A 97 15.08 -0.47 -16.75
N SER A 98 15.60 0.17 -17.79
CA SER A 98 16.12 -0.51 -18.99
C SER A 98 17.28 -1.48 -18.68
N PHE A 99 18.00 -1.27 -17.58
CA PHE A 99 19.11 -2.12 -17.15
C PHE A 99 18.69 -3.30 -16.26
N SER A 100 17.41 -3.41 -15.86
CA SER A 100 16.94 -4.42 -14.92
C SER A 100 15.80 -5.24 -15.51
N THR A 101 15.94 -6.57 -15.47
CA THR A 101 14.87 -7.49 -15.89
C THR A 101 13.71 -7.52 -14.90
N ARG A 102 13.96 -7.22 -13.63
CA ARG A 102 12.95 -7.13 -12.57
C ARG A 102 12.51 -5.68 -12.38
N PRO A 103 11.21 -5.42 -12.11
CA PRO A 103 10.76 -4.11 -11.67
C PRO A 103 11.31 -3.78 -10.27
N TRP A 104 11.48 -2.49 -9.99
CA TRP A 104 11.98 -1.98 -8.72
C TRP A 104 10.86 -1.28 -7.98
N ALA A 105 10.69 -1.57 -6.69
CA ALA A 105 9.79 -0.84 -5.82
C ALA A 105 10.56 0.28 -5.11
N LEU A 106 10.26 1.53 -5.45
CA LEU A 106 10.89 2.71 -4.87
C LEU A 106 9.99 3.28 -3.77
N PRO A 107 10.35 3.18 -2.48
CA PRO A 107 9.50 3.68 -1.40
C PRO A 107 9.40 5.20 -1.45
N VAL A 108 8.16 5.72 -1.43
CA VAL A 108 7.89 7.17 -1.49
C VAL A 108 7.22 7.69 -0.22
N LEU A 109 6.35 6.89 0.40
CA LEU A 109 5.70 7.25 1.66
C LEU A 109 5.78 6.11 2.66
N PHE A 110 5.90 6.46 3.93
CA PHE A 110 5.93 5.49 5.01
C PHE A 110 5.27 6.06 6.27
N ARG A 111 4.67 5.16 7.05
CA ARG A 111 4.06 5.45 8.35
C ARG A 111 4.43 4.38 9.36
N LEU A 112 4.82 4.80 10.55
CA LEU A 112 5.06 3.90 11.66
C LEU A 112 3.71 3.43 12.22
N TYR A 113 3.47 2.12 12.19
CA TYR A 113 2.36 1.51 12.90
C TYR A 113 2.69 1.42 14.39
N ARG A 114 1.72 1.81 15.22
CA ARG A 114 1.82 1.75 16.68
C ARG A 114 0.70 0.87 17.23
N ASN A 115 1.00 0.06 18.23
CA ASN A 115 -0.03 -0.78 18.85
C ASN A 115 -1.05 0.09 19.58
N LYS A 116 -2.29 -0.41 19.67
CA LYS A 116 -3.38 0.30 20.33
C LYS A 116 -3.09 0.68 21.78
N LYS A 117 -2.32 -0.15 22.49
CA LYS A 117 -1.93 0.09 23.89
C LYS A 117 -1.01 1.29 24.05
N ASP A 118 -0.23 1.60 23.02
CA ASP A 118 0.79 2.66 23.06
C ASP A 118 0.27 3.99 22.53
N CYS A 119 -0.99 4.04 22.07
CA CYS A 119 -1.61 5.23 21.50
C CYS A 119 -2.78 5.71 22.36
N PRO A 120 -2.91 7.02 22.59
CA PRO A 120 -4.18 7.61 23.01
C PRO A 120 -5.32 7.18 22.08
N THR A 121 -6.51 6.90 22.63
CA THR A 121 -7.66 6.35 21.90
C THR A 121 -8.01 7.13 20.63
N SER A 122 -7.85 8.46 20.65
CA SER A 122 -8.14 9.36 19.52
C SER A 122 -7.09 9.32 18.39
N SER A 123 -5.92 8.74 18.63
CA SER A 123 -4.77 8.79 17.71
C SER A 123 -4.41 7.43 17.10
N TYR A 124 -5.01 6.35 17.61
CA TYR A 124 -4.75 5.01 17.10
C TYR A 124 -5.29 4.88 15.68
N LYS A 125 -4.43 4.38 14.78
CA LYS A 125 -4.79 4.04 13.41
C LYS A 125 -4.36 2.62 13.10
N LYS A 126 -5.22 1.89 12.39
CA LYS A 126 -4.88 0.59 11.82
C LYS A 126 -3.91 0.78 10.66
N LYS A 127 -3.12 -0.26 10.34
CA LYS A 127 -2.24 -0.28 9.17
C LYS A 127 -2.96 0.12 7.87
N THR A 128 -4.20 -0.34 7.74
CA THR A 128 -5.04 -0.10 6.57
C THR A 128 -5.51 1.34 6.47
N GLU A 129 -5.75 2.00 7.60
CA GLU A 129 -6.08 3.43 7.65
C GLU A 129 -4.85 4.28 7.29
N LEU A 130 -3.67 3.90 7.80
CA LEU A 130 -2.39 4.53 7.43
C LEU A 130 -2.11 4.40 5.92
N ALA A 131 -2.36 3.22 5.34
CA ALA A 131 -2.25 3.00 3.90
C ALA A 131 -3.22 3.91 3.11
N SER A 132 -4.51 3.92 3.47
CA SER A 132 -5.50 4.79 2.83
C SER A 132 -5.12 6.26 2.89
N GLU A 133 -4.62 6.73 4.04
CA GLU A 133 -4.19 8.12 4.20
C GLU A 133 -3.06 8.49 3.25
N MET A 134 -2.07 7.61 3.09
CA MET A 134 -0.96 7.83 2.16
C MET A 134 -1.43 7.80 0.70
N LEU A 135 -2.33 6.88 0.34
CA LEU A 135 -2.90 6.80 -1.01
C LEU A 135 -3.74 8.05 -1.34
N CYS A 136 -4.60 8.49 -0.43
CA CYS A 136 -5.35 9.75 -0.57
C CYS A 136 -4.43 10.97 -0.65
N LEU A 137 -3.30 10.96 0.07
CA LEU A 137 -2.30 12.02 -0.01
C LEU A 137 -1.67 12.07 -1.41
N LEU A 138 -1.27 10.93 -1.98
CA LEU A 138 -0.74 10.85 -3.34
C LEU A 138 -1.75 11.31 -4.39
N ALA A 139 -3.01 10.87 -4.30
CA ALA A 139 -4.06 11.28 -5.22
C ALA A 139 -4.29 12.81 -5.19
N ARG A 140 -4.21 13.43 -4.01
CA ARG A 140 -4.33 14.88 -3.86
C ARG A 140 -3.13 15.64 -4.42
N TRP A 141 -1.92 15.10 -4.28
CA TRP A 141 -0.72 15.72 -4.83
C TRP A 141 -0.68 15.70 -6.36
N PHE A 142 -1.25 14.66 -6.97
CA PHE A 142 -1.19 14.44 -8.41
C PHE A 142 -2.59 14.13 -8.97
N PRO A 143 -3.53 15.09 -8.96
CA PRO A 143 -4.92 14.86 -9.33
C PRO A 143 -5.11 14.47 -10.80
N LEU A 144 -4.16 14.85 -11.67
CA LEU A 144 -4.19 14.52 -13.10
C LEU A 144 -3.55 13.16 -13.42
N ARG A 145 -2.94 12.49 -12.44
CA ARG A 145 -2.30 11.18 -12.65
C ARG A 145 -3.28 10.07 -12.32
N ARG A 146 -3.23 9.01 -13.11
CA ARG A 146 -3.92 7.76 -12.84
C ARG A 146 -2.99 6.81 -12.11
N PHE A 147 -3.50 6.17 -11.06
CA PHE A 147 -2.74 5.22 -10.27
C PHE A 147 -3.38 3.83 -10.35
N ARG A 148 -2.54 2.80 -10.38
CA ARG A 148 -2.93 1.41 -10.13
C ARG A 148 -2.20 0.95 -8.88
N VAL A 149 -2.93 0.39 -7.91
CA VAL A 149 -2.39 0.06 -6.60
C VAL A 149 -2.52 -1.43 -6.37
N ALA A 150 -1.42 -2.10 -6.09
CA ALA A 150 -1.39 -3.49 -5.66
C ALA A 150 -1.13 -3.57 -4.16
N ALA A 151 -1.86 -4.44 -3.45
CA ALA A 151 -1.66 -4.66 -2.02
C ALA A 151 -1.90 -6.12 -1.65
N ASP A 152 -1.32 -6.53 -0.52
CA ASP A 152 -1.45 -7.89 0.00
C ASP A 152 -2.85 -8.19 0.60
N GLU A 153 -3.08 -9.44 1.01
CA GLU A 153 -4.33 -9.87 1.65
C GLU A 153 -4.60 -9.16 2.99
N GLY A 154 -3.54 -8.71 3.68
CA GLY A 154 -3.60 -7.89 4.87
C GLY A 154 -4.35 -6.58 4.64
N TYR A 155 -4.15 -5.96 3.48
CA TYR A 155 -4.80 -4.72 3.07
C TYR A 155 -6.14 -4.90 2.35
N SER A 156 -6.50 -6.13 1.96
CA SER A 156 -7.78 -6.49 1.32
C SER A 156 -9.00 -6.34 2.25
N ASN A 157 -9.45 -5.11 2.48
CA ASN A 157 -10.62 -4.83 3.32
C ASN A 157 -11.41 -3.59 2.87
N ALA A 158 -12.64 -3.49 3.37
CA ALA A 158 -13.56 -2.41 3.04
C ALA A 158 -13.07 -1.01 3.42
N THR A 159 -12.13 -0.87 4.36
CA THR A 159 -11.61 0.44 4.78
C THR A 159 -10.75 1.04 3.68
N VAL A 160 -9.86 0.23 3.10
CA VAL A 160 -9.04 0.65 1.95
C VAL A 160 -9.90 0.86 0.71
N ALA A 161 -10.79 -0.09 0.43
CA ALA A 161 -11.70 -0.02 -0.71
C ALA A 161 -12.62 1.21 -0.72
N LYS A 162 -13.22 1.57 0.43
CA LYS A 162 -14.15 2.71 0.53
C LYS A 162 -13.44 4.07 0.56
N ALA A 163 -12.22 4.11 1.07
CA ALA A 163 -11.45 5.35 1.14
C ALA A 163 -10.73 5.68 -0.16
N MET A 164 -10.78 4.78 -1.16
CA MET A 164 -9.99 4.90 -2.37
C MET A 164 -10.49 6.05 -3.27
N PRO A 165 -9.61 7.01 -3.66
CA PRO A 165 -9.96 8.06 -4.59
C PRO A 165 -10.33 7.51 -5.98
N GLU A 166 -11.18 8.23 -6.72
CA GLU A 166 -11.61 7.83 -8.07
C GLU A 166 -10.46 7.76 -9.08
N SER A 167 -9.38 8.52 -8.86
CA SER A 167 -8.18 8.50 -9.70
C SER A 167 -7.32 7.24 -9.55
N MET A 168 -7.68 6.34 -8.62
CA MET A 168 -6.91 5.14 -8.32
C MET A 168 -7.71 3.85 -8.53
N ASN A 169 -7.08 2.89 -9.20
CA ASN A 169 -7.59 1.53 -9.37
C ASN A 169 -6.87 0.60 -8.40
N LEU A 170 -7.58 0.00 -7.47
CA LEU A 170 -7.00 -0.91 -6.49
C LEU A 170 -7.19 -2.36 -6.97
N VAL A 171 -6.09 -3.10 -7.02
CA VAL A 171 -5.97 -4.52 -7.38
C VAL A 171 -5.46 -5.27 -6.16
N TRP A 172 -6.18 -6.28 -5.70
CA TRP A 172 -5.77 -7.03 -4.52
C TRP A 172 -6.22 -8.48 -4.57
N MET A 173 -5.53 -9.31 -3.77
CA MET A 173 -5.95 -10.69 -3.53
C MET A 173 -7.12 -10.71 -2.55
N MET A 174 -8.29 -11.17 -3.00
CA MET A 174 -9.46 -11.22 -2.14
C MET A 174 -9.30 -12.28 -1.04
N ARG A 175 -9.75 -11.94 0.18
CA ARG A 175 -9.81 -12.92 1.26
C ARG A 175 -10.79 -14.04 0.91
N PRO A 176 -10.45 -15.32 1.14
CA PRO A 176 -11.36 -16.44 0.86
C PRO A 176 -12.71 -16.34 1.59
N ASN A 177 -12.76 -15.60 2.71
CA ASN A 177 -13.97 -15.40 3.51
C ASN A 177 -14.68 -14.06 3.27
N ALA A 178 -14.31 -13.32 2.22
CA ALA A 178 -14.94 -12.05 1.87
C ALA A 178 -16.44 -12.24 1.58
N ALA A 179 -17.27 -11.39 2.20
CA ALA A 179 -18.70 -11.39 1.94
C ALA A 179 -18.99 -10.61 0.64
N LEU A 180 -18.94 -11.31 -0.50
CA LEU A 180 -19.36 -10.75 -1.78
C LEU A 180 -20.87 -10.67 -1.85
N THR A 181 -21.40 -9.46 -2.05
CA THR A 181 -22.80 -9.22 -2.32
C THR A 181 -22.96 -8.81 -3.77
N ALA A 182 -23.87 -9.47 -4.50
CA ALA A 182 -24.24 -9.06 -5.84
C ALA A 182 -24.70 -7.60 -5.87
N MET A 183 -24.46 -6.91 -7.00
CA MET A 183 -24.96 -5.56 -7.21
C MET A 183 -26.48 -5.55 -7.01
N PRO A 184 -27.04 -4.62 -6.22
CA PRO A 184 -28.47 -4.59 -5.98
C PRO A 184 -29.19 -4.39 -7.32
N LYS A 185 -30.08 -5.31 -7.67
CA LYS A 185 -30.96 -5.14 -8.83
C LYS A 185 -31.76 -3.85 -8.60
N ARG A 186 -31.67 -2.88 -9.52
CA ARG A 186 -32.52 -1.68 -9.48
C ARG A 186 -33.98 -2.13 -9.54
N SER A 187 -34.69 -2.07 -8.41
CA SER A 187 -36.13 -2.32 -8.39
C SER A 187 -36.83 -1.17 -9.11
N ARG A 188 -37.59 -1.47 -10.16
CA ARG A 188 -38.47 -0.50 -10.85
C ARG A 188 -39.67 -0.04 -10.00
N ARG A 189 -39.95 -0.68 -8.86
CA ARG A 189 -41.07 -0.32 -7.96
C ARG A 189 -40.58 -0.01 -6.55
N ARG A 190 -41.00 1.14 -6.01
CA ARG A 190 -40.95 1.42 -4.57
C ARG A 190 -41.99 0.53 -3.89
N LYS A 191 -41.57 -0.56 -3.25
CA LYS A 191 -42.44 -1.30 -2.32
C LYS A 191 -42.26 -0.71 -0.93
N ALA A 192 -43.37 -0.41 -0.25
CA ALA A 192 -43.37 -0.09 1.17
C ALA A 192 -43.06 -1.38 1.96
N GLY A 193 -42.01 -1.35 2.77
CA GLY A 193 -41.55 -2.49 3.57
C GLY A 193 -40.04 -2.48 3.78
N ARG A 194 -39.57 -3.28 4.75
CA ARG A 194 -38.15 -3.45 5.07
C ARG A 194 -37.39 -3.84 3.78
N PRO A 195 -36.35 -3.09 3.36
CA PRO A 195 -35.59 -3.43 2.17
C PRO A 195 -35.08 -4.87 2.26
N ALA A 196 -35.23 -5.63 1.18
CA ALA A 196 -34.76 -7.01 1.12
C ALA A 196 -33.29 -7.08 1.61
N PRO A 197 -32.93 -8.04 2.48
CA PRO A 197 -31.57 -8.15 2.97
C PRO A 197 -30.59 -8.23 1.78
N ARG A 198 -29.54 -7.40 1.84
CA ARG A 198 -28.48 -7.32 0.83
C ARG A 198 -27.63 -8.59 0.87
N CYS A 199 -28.12 -9.73 0.40
CA CYS A 199 -27.26 -10.91 0.33
C CYS A 199 -27.87 -12.02 -0.54
N PHE A 200 -27.34 -12.16 -1.75
CA PHE A 200 -26.84 -13.49 -2.12
C PHE A 200 -25.33 -13.43 -1.93
N ARG A 201 -24.80 -14.31 -1.07
CA ARG A 201 -23.37 -14.50 -0.91
C ARG A 201 -22.90 -15.26 -2.14
N VAL A 202 -22.00 -14.69 -2.93
CA VAL A 202 -21.38 -15.44 -4.02
C VAL A 202 -20.41 -16.43 -3.37
N ASN A 203 -20.82 -17.69 -3.23
CA ASN A 203 -19.94 -18.76 -2.74
C ASN A 203 -19.02 -19.16 -3.90
N GLY A 204 -17.72 -18.89 -3.73
CA GLY A 204 -16.69 -19.36 -4.63
C GLY A 204 -15.35 -19.34 -3.91
N ALA A 205 -14.85 -20.52 -3.53
CA ALA A 205 -13.49 -20.71 -3.02
C ALA A 205 -12.52 -20.66 -4.20
N LEU A 206 -12.27 -19.46 -4.72
CA LEU A 206 -11.22 -19.17 -5.68
C LEU A 206 -10.38 -18.02 -5.11
N ARG A 207 -9.06 -18.10 -5.23
CA ARG A 207 -8.15 -16.98 -4.95
C ARG A 207 -8.37 -15.93 -6.05
N THR A 208 -9.46 -15.19 -5.94
CA THR A 208 -9.90 -14.25 -6.96
C THR A 208 -9.23 -12.90 -6.74
N THR A 209 -8.54 -12.40 -7.76
CA THR A 209 -8.11 -11.00 -7.82
C THR A 209 -9.36 -10.11 -7.90
N ALA A 210 -9.50 -9.16 -6.99
CA ALA A 210 -10.56 -8.17 -7.04
C ALA A 210 -10.01 -6.86 -7.60
N GLN A 211 -10.75 -6.25 -8.53
CA GLN A 211 -10.48 -4.90 -9.00
C GLN A 211 -11.66 -4.00 -8.65
N MET A 212 -11.35 -2.82 -8.11
CA MET A 212 -12.33 -1.77 -7.86
C MET A 212 -12.06 -0.61 -8.85
N ASN A 213 -13.11 -0.17 -9.55
CA ASN A 213 -13.14 0.91 -10.55
C ASN A 213 -12.53 0.62 -11.95
N GLY A 214 -12.51 -0.64 -12.41
CA GLY A 214 -12.19 -0.94 -13.80
C GLY A 214 -12.91 -2.17 -14.37
N VAL A 215 -13.15 -2.15 -15.68
CA VAL A 215 -13.62 -3.28 -16.50
C VAL A 215 -12.41 -4.16 -16.79
N LEU A 216 -12.45 -5.43 -16.40
CA LEU A 216 -11.48 -6.41 -16.89
C LEU A 216 -11.91 -6.85 -18.29
N SER A 217 -11.11 -6.54 -19.31
CA SER A 217 -11.06 -7.36 -20.52
C SER A 217 -9.94 -8.39 -20.34
N ALA A 218 -10.15 -9.63 -20.78
CA ALA A 218 -9.14 -10.69 -20.75
C ALA A 218 -7.94 -10.39 -21.68
N ASP A 219 -8.00 -9.29 -22.45
CA ASP A 219 -7.01 -8.90 -23.46
C ASP A 219 -6.05 -7.77 -23.00
N ASP A 220 -5.95 -7.44 -21.71
CA ASP A 220 -5.00 -6.41 -21.23
C ASP A 220 -3.55 -6.96 -21.30
N PRO A 221 -2.64 -6.38 -22.10
CA PRO A 221 -1.26 -6.86 -22.26
C PRO A 221 -0.40 -6.74 -20.99
N HIS A 222 -0.93 -6.17 -19.91
CA HIS A 222 -0.31 -6.13 -18.59
C HIS A 222 -0.90 -7.13 -17.58
N TYR A 223 -1.80 -8.02 -18.01
CA TYR A 223 -2.27 -9.15 -17.21
C TYR A 223 -1.13 -10.16 -17.04
N VAL A 224 -0.63 -10.31 -15.81
CA VAL A 224 0.32 -11.36 -15.45
C VAL A 224 -0.45 -12.40 -14.65
N ASP A 225 -0.66 -13.56 -15.26
CA ASP A 225 -1.14 -14.75 -14.56
C ASP A 225 -0.07 -15.19 -13.56
N LEU A 226 -0.37 -15.08 -12.27
CA LEU A 226 0.47 -15.60 -11.18
C LEU A 226 -0.01 -16.98 -10.70
N GLY A 227 -0.88 -17.65 -11.47
CA GLY A 227 -1.36 -19.00 -11.24
C GLY A 227 -0.40 -20.07 -11.76
N GLY A 228 0.70 -20.32 -11.05
CA GLY A 228 1.47 -21.55 -11.23
C GLY A 228 2.93 -21.45 -10.85
N VAL A 229 3.24 -21.64 -9.56
CA VAL A 229 4.13 -22.67 -8.99
C VAL A 229 3.74 -22.84 -7.51
#